data_AF-A0AAE1IX28-F1
#
_entry.id   AF-A0AAE1IX28-F1
#
_cell.length_a   1.000
_cell.length_b   1.000
_cell.length_c   1.000
_cell.angle_alpha   90.00
_cell.angle_beta   90.00
_cell.angle_gamma   90.00
#
_symmetry.space_group_name_H-M   'P 1'
#
loop_
_entity.id
_entity.type
_entity.pdbx_description
1 polymer ?
#
loop_
_entity_poly.entity_id
_entity_poly.type
_entity_poly.pdbx_seq_one_letter_code
_entity_poly.pdbx_strand_id
1 'polypeptide(L)' 'MVALYDQHYMLDKIIEVFADMEGLRIKPDEDTVSRVARAFKELGQGEKGKLVIKRYGLKWKHIHFNGKPG' A
#
# COMPACT_ATOMS: atom_id res chain seq x y z
N MET A 1 8.14 10.19 -4.52
CA MET A 1 8.23 9.86 -5.97
C MET A 1 6.89 9.37 -6.57
N VAL A 2 5.95 8.80 -5.80
CA VAL A 2 4.64 8.39 -6.34
C VAL A 2 3.64 9.57 -6.50
N ALA A 3 3.93 10.73 -5.90
CA ALA A 3 3.06 11.91 -5.95
C ALA A 3 2.81 12.48 -7.36
N LEU A 4 3.73 12.26 -8.32
CA LEU A 4 3.60 12.78 -9.69
C LEU A 4 2.58 12.02 -10.55
N TYR A 5 2.19 10.81 -10.15
CA TYR A 5 1.26 9.95 -10.92
C TYR A 5 -0.20 10.03 -10.46
N ASP A 6 -0.47 10.76 -9.37
CA ASP A 6 -1.80 10.86 -8.75
C ASP A 6 -2.80 11.69 -9.59
N GLN A 7 -2.31 12.53 -10.52
CA GLN A 7 -3.16 13.43 -11.32
C GLN A 7 -3.89 12.78 -12.52
N HIS A 8 -3.61 11.52 -12.87
CA HIS A 8 -4.15 10.90 -14.10
C HIS A 8 -4.72 9.48 -13.94
N TYR A 9 -5.03 9.03 -12.72
CA TYR A 9 -5.62 7.69 -12.54
C TYR A 9 -4.74 6.57 -13.14
N MET A 10 -3.41 6.73 -13.10
CA MET A 10 -2.47 5.71 -13.58
C MET A 10 -2.32 4.58 -12.54
N LEU A 11 -3.44 4.02 -12.11
CA LEU A 11 -3.52 2.92 -11.15
C LEU A 11 -2.75 1.69 -11.65
N ASP A 12 -2.79 1.42 -12.95
CA ASP A 12 -2.01 0.37 -13.60
C ASP A 12 -0.51 0.59 -13.48
N LYS A 13 -0.02 1.83 -13.64
CA LYS A 13 1.42 2.12 -13.43
C LYS A 13 1.84 1.97 -11.98
N ILE A 14 0.96 2.29 -11.03
CA ILE A 14 1.25 2.06 -9.60
C ILE A 14 1.47 0.56 -9.33
N ILE A 15 0.69 -0.30 -9.98
CA ILE A 15 0.84 -1.76 -9.87
C ILE A 15 2.09 -2.25 -10.60
N GLU A 16 2.39 -1.72 -11.78
CA GLU A 16 3.60 -2.05 -12.56
C GLU A 16 4.88 -1.74 -11.78
N VAL A 17 4.99 -0.51 -11.27
CA VAL A 17 6.15 -0.09 -10.45
C VAL A 17 6.26 -0.95 -9.18
N PHE A 18 5.14 -1.32 -8.56
CA PHE A 18 5.16 -2.22 -7.42
C PHE A 18 5.64 -3.64 -7.78
N ALA A 19 5.27 -4.16 -8.95
CA ALA A 19 5.77 -5.44 -9.44
C ALA A 19 7.28 -5.40 -9.70
N ASP A 20 7.79 -4.30 -10.27
CA ASP A 20 9.24 -4.09 -10.42
C ASP A 20 9.96 -4.04 -9.07
N MET A 21 9.39 -3.35 -8.07
CA MET A 21 9.94 -3.31 -6.71
C MET A 21 10.00 -4.73 -6.08
N GLU A 22 8.94 -5.53 -6.22
CA GLU A 22 8.93 -6.94 -5.78
C GLU A 22 10.02 -7.75 -6.49
N GLY A 23 10.17 -7.59 -7.82
CA GLY A 23 11.18 -8.27 -8.62
C GLY A 23 12.62 -7.91 -8.26
N LEU A 24 12.85 -6.64 -7.93
CA LEU A 24 14.15 -6.12 -7.48
C LEU A 24 14.39 -6.34 -5.98
N ARG A 25 13.45 -6.97 -5.25
CA ARG A 25 13.46 -7.14 -3.79
C ARG A 25 13.62 -5.82 -3.03
N ILE A 26 13.15 -4.73 -3.61
CA ILE A 26 13.13 -3.40 -3.00
C ILE A 26 11.87 -3.31 -2.13
N LYS A 27 12.05 -3.05 -0.83
CA LYS A 27 10.92 -2.89 0.08
C LYS A 27 10.21 -1.55 -0.19
N PRO A 28 8.90 -1.55 -0.52
CA PRO A 28 8.14 -0.32 -0.66
C PRO A 28 7.93 0.35 0.70
N ASP A 29 7.86 1.68 0.70
CA ASP A 29 7.53 2.46 1.88
C ASP A 29 6.01 2.48 2.16
N GLU A 30 5.61 3.00 3.32
CA GLU A 30 4.22 3.00 3.79
C GLU A 30 3.25 3.79 2.89
N ASP A 31 3.69 4.90 2.31
CA ASP A 31 2.88 5.68 1.34
C ASP A 31 2.69 4.87 0.06
N THR A 32 3.76 4.24 -0.44
CA THR A 32 3.70 3.34 -1.60
C THR A 32 2.73 2.17 -1.36
N VAL A 33 2.81 1.51 -0.20
CA VAL A 33 1.92 0.41 0.18
C VAL A 33 0.45 0.84 0.19
N SER A 34 0.17 2.03 0.75
CA SER A 34 -1.19 2.57 0.84
C SER A 34 -1.76 2.89 -0.54
N ARG A 35 -0.95 3.46 -1.44
CA ARG A 35 -1.33 3.78 -2.82
C ARG A 35 -1.56 2.53 -3.67
N VAL A 36 -0.70 1.51 -3.54
CA VAL A 36 -0.86 0.23 -4.23
C VAL A 36 -2.11 -0.50 -3.76
N ALA A 37 -2.37 -0.51 -2.45
CA ALA A 37 -3.58 -1.13 -1.92
C ALA A 37 -4.86 -0.42 -2.40
N ARG A 38 -4.82 0.92 -2.49
CA ARG A 38 -5.91 1.71 -3.07
C ARG A 38 -6.10 1.39 -4.56
N ALA A 39 -5.03 1.33 -5.35
CA ALA A 39 -5.09 0.99 -6.77
C ALA A 39 -5.71 -0.41 -7.00
N PHE A 40 -5.30 -1.41 -6.23
CA PHE A 40 -5.92 -2.73 -6.29
C PHE A 40 -7.41 -2.69 -5.92
N LYS A 41 -7.81 -1.89 -4.93
CA LYS A 41 -9.22 -1.75 -4.55
C LYS A 41 -10.05 -1.10 -5.67
N GLU A 42 -9.55 -0.05 -6.30
CA GLU A 42 -10.24 0.68 -7.38
C GLU A 42 -10.36 -0.15 -8.66
N LEU A 43 -9.42 -1.07 -8.91
CA LEU A 43 -9.48 -2.04 -10.01
C LEU A 43 -10.31 -3.30 -9.68
N GLY A 44 -11.06 -3.30 -8.58
CA GLY A 44 -11.87 -4.45 -8.16
C GLY A 44 -11.07 -5.63 -7.58
N GLN A 45 -9.76 -5.48 -7.43
CA GLN A 45 -8.83 -6.48 -6.90
C GLN A 45 -8.49 -6.25 -5.42
N GLY A 46 -9.47 -5.81 -4.62
CA GLY A 46 -9.25 -5.39 -3.24
C GLY A 46 -8.61 -6.45 -2.33
N GLU A 47 -8.78 -7.74 -2.63
CA GLU A 47 -8.09 -8.83 -1.92
C GLU A 47 -6.56 -8.76 -2.07
N LYS A 48 -6.06 -8.44 -3.27
CA LYS A 48 -4.62 -8.23 -3.49
C LYS A 48 -4.12 -7.03 -2.70
N GLY A 49 -4.91 -5.95 -2.63
CA GLY A 49 -4.58 -4.78 -1.79
C GLY A 49 -4.42 -5.14 -0.32
N LYS A 50 -5.30 -6.00 0.23
CA LYS A 50 -5.17 -6.52 1.61
C LYS A 50 -3.89 -7.33 1.80
N LEU A 51 -3.50 -8.16 0.82
CA LEU A 51 -2.25 -8.92 0.88
C LEU A 51 -1.02 -8.00 0.90
N VAL A 52 -1.02 -6.95 0.08
CA VAL A 52 0.06 -5.94 0.06
C VAL A 52 0.17 -5.25 1.42
N ILE A 53 -0.95 -4.81 2.00
CA ILE A 53 -0.97 -4.23 3.35
C ILE A 53 -0.48 -5.23 4.40
N LYS A 54 -0.93 -6.49 4.35
CA LYS A 54 -0.49 -7.52 5.30
C LYS A 54 1.01 -7.80 5.22
N ARG A 55 1.57 -7.77 4.01
CA ARG A 55 2.98 -8.08 3.74
C ARG A 55 3.92 -6.92 4.05
N TYR A 56 3.50 -5.70 3.76
CA TYR A 56 4.36 -4.50 3.79
C TYR A 56 3.88 -3.39 4.73
N GLY A 57 2.58 -3.32 5.02
CA GLY A 57 1.91 -2.24 5.78
C GLY A 57 2.08 -2.31 7.30
N LEU A 58 3.21 -2.83 7.78
CA LEU A 58 3.53 -2.84 9.20
C LEU A 58 4.08 -1.47 9.65
N LYS A 59 3.16 -0.58 10.07
CA LYS A 59 3.30 0.12 11.35
C LYS A 59 2.01 -0.01 12.15
N TRP A 60 2.17 -0.61 13.31
CA TRP A 60 1.30 -0.60 14.47
C TRP A 60 1.00 0.83 14.95
N LYS A 61 0.26 1.61 14.16
CA LYS A 61 -0.20 2.96 14.55
C LYS A 61 -1.72 3.06 14.68
N HIS A 62 -2.38 1.94 14.95
CA HIS A 62 -3.75 1.91 15.46
C HIS A 62 -3.99 0.80 16.50
N ILE A 63 -2.95 0.36 17.23
CA ILE A 63 -3.19 0.00 18.63
C ILE A 63 -3.28 1.30 19.41
N HIS A 64 -4.45 1.94 19.37
CA HIS A 64 -4.92 2.61 20.58
C HIS A 64 -5.08 1.52 21.63
N PHE A 65 -3.99 1.15 22.29
CA PHE A 65 -4.06 0.53 23.59
C PHE A 65 -4.53 1.64 24.53
N ASN A 66 -5.84 1.93 24.50
CA ASN A 66 -6.48 2.71 25.56
C ASN A 66 -6.64 1.79 26.77
N GLY A 67 -5.50 1.27 27.24
CA GLY A 67 -5.37 0.70 28.56
C GLY A 67 -5.38 1.86 29.53
N LYS A 68 -6.56 2.19 30.05
CA LYS A 68 -6.65 2.72 31.40
C LYS A 68 -7.50 1.77 32.23
N PRO A 69 -6.89 0.82 32.96
CA PRO A 69 -7.44 0.36 34.21
C PRO A 69 -7.11 1.41 35.28
N GLY A 70 -8.12 1.86 36.03
CA GLY A 70 -7.96 2.85 37.09
C GLY A 70 -9.16 3.77 37.17
#